data_AF-A0A8X7S5U5-F1
#
_entry.id   AF-A0A8X7S5U5-F1
#
_cell.length_a   1.000
_cell.length_b   1.000
_cell.length_c   1.000
_cell.angle_alpha   90.00
_cell.angle_beta   90.00
_cell.angle_gamma   90.00
#
_symmetry.space_group_name_H-M   'P 1'
#
loop_
_entity.id
_entity.type
_entity.pdbx_description
1 polymer ?
#
loop_
_entity_poly.entity_id
_entity_poly.type
_entity_poly.pdbx_seq_one_letter_code
_entity_poly.pdbx_strand_id
1 'polypeptide(L)'
;MDETQIASLLKSSELYPIPQSVKLSYGTAGFRADASLLESTVYRVGILSSLRSLKLKPSTVGLMITASHNRVSDNGVKVSDPSGGMLSQEWEPFADQIANASYPRELVSLIRDFAEKEEISMGGSVSSVLGCVAVDKGVLTTPQLHWMVRAKNRGVKATESDYFESLSTSFKCLIDLIPVEKIERRRSSKLVLDGANGVGGQKMEVLRGYLSNLDVEIRNTGRDGGVLNEGVGADFVQKEKVVPLGFDGDADRLVYFYVLSSESCSGDKVELLGGDKILSLFALFIKEQLNTLGDGEGKETRLGVVQTAYANEVVFAKTGVKHLHEKAAEYDVGIYFEANGHGTILFSESFLSWLVGKQKDLSQGSEKHNAVSRLVAVSNLINQAVGDALSGLLLVEVILQHMGWSVQKWNELYKDLPSRQVKVEVPDITAVVTTSKETEALKPLGIQDAINGEIKKYQRGRDFIRPSGTEDVVRVYAEASTQEDADSLANSVSQLVKRFLGSS
;
A
#
# COMPACT_ATOMS: atom_id res chain seq x y z
N MET A 1 2.43 -34.50 -12.21
CA MET A 1 1.18 -34.36 -13.00
C MET A 1 0.91 -35.66 -13.69
N ASP A 2 -0.35 -36.10 -13.74
CA ASP A 2 -0.75 -37.23 -14.59
C ASP A 2 -1.01 -36.79 -16.05
N GLU A 3 -1.18 -37.76 -16.95
CA GLU A 3 -1.43 -37.49 -18.38
C GLU A 3 -2.73 -36.70 -18.63
N THR A 4 -3.74 -36.85 -17.76
CA THR A 4 -5.02 -36.16 -17.88
C THR A 4 -4.87 -34.68 -17.56
N GLN A 5 -4.13 -34.36 -16.50
CA GLN A 5 -3.77 -32.98 -16.13
C GLN A 5 -2.95 -32.31 -17.23
N ILE A 6 -1.97 -33.02 -17.80
CA ILE A 6 -1.16 -32.51 -18.91
C ILE A 6 -2.04 -32.20 -20.13
N ALA A 7 -2.89 -33.13 -20.54
CA ALA A 7 -3.79 -32.92 -21.67
C ALA A 7 -4.75 -31.74 -21.44
N SER A 8 -5.25 -31.58 -20.21
CA SER A 8 -6.11 -30.48 -19.82
C SER A 8 -5.40 -29.12 -19.85
N LEU A 9 -4.16 -29.04 -19.34
CA LEU A 9 -3.33 -27.83 -19.42
C LEU A 9 -3.00 -27.45 -20.86
N LEU A 10 -2.61 -28.42 -21.69
CA LEU A 10 -2.34 -28.17 -23.11
C LEU A 10 -3.57 -27.58 -23.81
N LYS A 11 -4.73 -28.24 -23.68
CA LYS A 11 -5.98 -27.82 -24.31
C LYS A 11 -6.46 -26.46 -23.80
N SER A 12 -6.39 -26.20 -22.50
CA SER A 12 -6.85 -24.93 -21.93
C SER A 12 -5.88 -23.78 -22.23
N SER A 13 -4.58 -24.02 -22.30
CA SER A 13 -3.60 -23.00 -22.68
C SER A 13 -3.74 -22.54 -24.14
N GLU A 14 -4.23 -23.39 -25.04
CA GLU A 14 -4.48 -23.02 -26.44
C GLU A 14 -5.58 -21.95 -26.59
N LEU A 15 -6.49 -21.85 -25.61
CA LEU A 15 -7.55 -20.84 -25.59
C LEU A 15 -7.01 -19.44 -25.25
N TYR A 16 -5.81 -19.35 -24.68
CA TYR A 16 -5.24 -18.11 -24.16
C TYR A 16 -3.81 -17.86 -24.70
N PRO A 17 -3.67 -17.58 -26.01
CA PRO A 17 -2.38 -17.31 -26.65
C PRO A 17 -1.75 -16.02 -26.12
N ILE A 18 -0.42 -15.97 -26.07
CA ILE A 18 0.30 -14.76 -25.62
C ILE A 18 0.22 -13.65 -26.68
N PRO A 19 0.23 -12.36 -26.28
CA PRO A 19 0.37 -11.25 -27.23
C PRO A 19 1.71 -11.32 -27.97
N GLN A 20 1.71 -10.99 -29.27
CA GLN A 20 2.95 -10.96 -30.05
C GLN A 20 3.85 -9.79 -29.65
N SER A 21 5.16 -10.04 -29.53
CA SER A 21 6.19 -9.02 -29.29
C SER A 21 6.04 -8.22 -27.99
N VAL A 22 5.24 -8.70 -27.03
CA VAL A 22 5.12 -8.11 -25.69
C VAL A 22 5.71 -9.08 -24.68
N LYS A 23 6.59 -8.58 -23.81
CA LYS A 23 7.03 -9.29 -22.61
C LYS A 23 6.42 -8.63 -21.39
N LEU A 24 5.83 -9.43 -20.53
CA LEU A 24 5.23 -8.97 -19.28
C LEU A 24 6.13 -9.37 -18.11
N SER A 25 6.25 -8.51 -17.11
CA SER A 25 7.01 -8.79 -15.89
C SER A 25 6.16 -8.53 -14.65
N TYR A 26 6.34 -9.38 -13.66
CA TYR A 26 5.72 -9.33 -12.36
C TYR A 26 6.45 -8.28 -11.54
N GLY A 27 5.93 -7.05 -11.60
CA GLY A 27 6.48 -5.94 -10.85
C GLY A 27 6.09 -5.98 -9.37
N THR A 28 6.37 -4.87 -8.68
CA THR A 28 6.08 -4.69 -7.24
C THR A 28 4.63 -4.96 -6.85
N ALA A 29 3.69 -4.79 -7.79
CA ALA A 29 2.26 -4.95 -7.59
C ALA A 29 1.60 -5.93 -8.59
N GLY A 30 2.34 -6.95 -9.02
CA GLY A 30 1.87 -7.95 -9.98
C GLY A 30 2.08 -7.55 -11.44
N PHE A 31 1.40 -8.25 -12.35
CA PHE A 31 1.37 -7.88 -13.76
C PHE A 31 0.37 -6.74 -13.96
N ARG A 32 0.76 -5.72 -14.72
CA ARG A 32 -0.10 -4.60 -15.13
C ARG A 32 0.22 -4.21 -16.56
N ALA A 33 -0.82 -4.04 -17.36
CA ALA A 33 -0.73 -3.61 -18.75
C ALA A 33 -2.13 -3.17 -19.21
N ASP A 34 -2.24 -2.74 -20.46
CA ASP A 34 -3.54 -2.63 -21.13
C ASP A 34 -4.32 -3.96 -20.99
N ALA A 35 -5.60 -3.89 -20.66
CA ALA A 35 -6.42 -5.06 -20.36
C ALA A 35 -6.45 -6.06 -21.53
N SER A 36 -6.35 -5.59 -22.77
CA SER A 36 -6.33 -6.44 -23.98
C SER A 36 -5.12 -7.37 -24.06
N LEU A 37 -4.07 -7.10 -23.29
CA LEU A 37 -2.82 -7.87 -23.28
C LEU A 37 -2.77 -8.93 -22.18
N LEU A 38 -3.71 -8.91 -21.23
CA LEU A 38 -3.59 -9.64 -19.96
C LEU A 38 -4.33 -10.98 -19.89
N GLU A 39 -5.17 -11.31 -20.86
CA GLU A 39 -6.00 -12.52 -20.80
C GLU A 39 -5.15 -13.80 -20.58
N SER A 40 -4.10 -13.93 -21.39
CA SER A 40 -3.14 -15.04 -21.31
C SER A 40 -2.39 -15.08 -19.97
N THR A 41 -2.09 -13.91 -19.41
CA THR A 41 -1.39 -13.73 -18.14
C THR A 41 -2.28 -14.10 -16.97
N VAL A 42 -3.53 -13.65 -16.94
CA VAL A 42 -4.49 -13.98 -15.88
C VAL A 42 -4.69 -15.50 -15.78
N TYR A 43 -4.84 -16.18 -16.93
CA TYR A 43 -4.89 -17.65 -16.98
C TYR A 43 -3.67 -18.30 -16.31
N ARG A 44 -2.45 -17.84 -16.66
CA ARG A 44 -1.18 -18.35 -16.11
C ARG A 44 -0.98 -18.01 -14.63
N VAL A 45 -1.48 -16.86 -14.16
CA VAL A 45 -1.43 -16.52 -12.73
C VAL A 45 -2.44 -17.35 -11.92
N GLY A 46 -3.54 -17.82 -12.52
CA GLY A 46 -4.40 -18.85 -11.91
C GLY A 46 -3.65 -20.16 -11.64
N ILE A 47 -2.79 -20.59 -12.58
CA ILE A 47 -1.87 -21.73 -12.41
C ILE A 47 -0.87 -21.44 -11.29
N LEU A 48 -0.18 -20.29 -11.32
CA LEU A 48 0.76 -19.85 -10.29
C LEU A 48 0.15 -19.92 -8.89
N SER A 49 -1.07 -19.40 -8.74
CA SER A 49 -1.78 -19.32 -7.45
C SER A 49 -2.14 -20.71 -6.94
N SER A 50 -2.50 -21.63 -7.85
CA SER A 50 -2.78 -23.02 -7.51
C SER A 50 -1.52 -23.73 -7.01
N LEU A 51 -0.40 -23.58 -7.71
CA LEU A 51 0.89 -24.12 -7.28
C LEU A 51 1.33 -23.55 -5.93
N ARG A 52 1.16 -22.22 -5.73
CA ARG A 52 1.48 -21.56 -4.47
C ARG A 52 0.65 -22.08 -3.30
N SER A 53 -0.65 -22.29 -3.52
CA SER A 53 -1.57 -22.90 -2.53
C SER A 53 -1.14 -24.32 -2.16
N LEU A 54 -0.72 -25.13 -3.13
CA LEU A 54 -0.27 -26.51 -2.89
C LEU A 54 1.05 -26.56 -2.12
N LYS A 55 2.01 -25.67 -2.45
CA LYS A 55 3.33 -25.61 -1.78
C LYS A 55 3.23 -25.31 -0.29
N LEU A 56 2.36 -24.38 0.10
CA LEU A 56 2.35 -23.84 1.47
C LEU A 56 1.55 -24.68 2.48
N LYS A 57 1.35 -25.98 2.21
CA LYS A 57 0.26 -26.81 2.77
C LYS A 57 -1.09 -26.23 2.34
N PRO A 58 -2.11 -26.99 1.92
CA PRO A 58 -3.31 -26.45 1.28
C PRO A 58 -3.89 -25.24 2.03
N SER A 59 -3.57 -24.05 1.53
CA SER A 59 -3.82 -22.75 2.17
C SER A 59 -4.56 -21.89 1.16
N THR A 60 -5.36 -20.95 1.65
CA THR A 60 -6.00 -19.99 0.76
C THR A 60 -4.96 -19.00 0.26
N VAL A 61 -4.86 -18.86 -1.06
CA VAL A 61 -4.09 -17.81 -1.76
C VAL A 61 -5.10 -16.88 -2.45
N GLY A 62 -4.84 -15.58 -2.45
CA GLY A 62 -5.70 -14.58 -3.09
C GLY A 62 -5.23 -14.22 -4.49
N LEU A 63 -6.19 -13.91 -5.36
CA LEU A 63 -5.95 -13.34 -6.69
C LEU A 63 -6.77 -12.05 -6.82
N MET A 64 -6.11 -10.89 -6.92
CA MET A 64 -6.78 -9.60 -7.10
C MET A 64 -6.63 -9.13 -8.53
N ILE A 65 -7.75 -8.82 -9.19
CA ILE A 65 -7.79 -8.22 -10.53
C ILE A 65 -7.98 -6.71 -10.39
N THR A 66 -6.92 -5.94 -10.64
CA THR A 66 -6.93 -4.48 -10.52
C THR A 66 -5.66 -3.86 -11.10
N ALA A 67 -5.77 -2.66 -11.67
CA ALA A 67 -4.64 -1.78 -11.95
C ALA A 67 -4.53 -0.58 -10.99
N SER A 68 -5.35 -0.51 -9.94
CA SER A 68 -5.29 0.55 -8.92
C SER A 68 -5.43 1.96 -9.54
N HIS A 69 -4.45 2.85 -9.32
CA HIS A 69 -4.41 4.23 -9.84
C HIS A 69 -4.19 4.38 -11.36
N ASN A 70 -4.03 3.28 -12.10
CA ASN A 70 -3.83 3.32 -13.56
C ASN A 70 -5.08 3.81 -14.31
N ARG A 71 -4.93 4.02 -15.63
CA ARG A 71 -6.04 4.44 -16.52
C ARG A 71 -7.08 3.33 -16.64
N VAL A 72 -8.31 3.70 -17.00
CA VAL A 72 -9.43 2.76 -17.17
C VAL A 72 -9.20 1.65 -18.21
N SER A 73 -8.30 1.87 -19.19
CA SER A 73 -7.90 0.87 -20.19
C SER A 73 -7.00 -0.23 -19.61
N ASP A 74 -6.29 0.07 -18.53
CA ASP A 74 -5.34 -0.84 -17.91
C ASP A 74 -6.06 -1.79 -16.96
N ASN A 75 -5.52 -3.00 -16.83
CA ASN A 75 -5.88 -3.90 -15.75
C ASN A 75 -4.61 -4.53 -15.17
N GLY A 76 -4.77 -5.43 -14.21
CA GLY A 76 -3.66 -6.13 -13.60
C GLY A 76 -4.10 -7.32 -12.80
N VAL A 77 -3.13 -8.15 -12.45
CA VAL A 77 -3.34 -9.32 -11.60
C VAL A 77 -2.19 -9.44 -10.61
N LYS A 78 -2.54 -9.53 -9.33
CA LYS A 78 -1.59 -9.72 -8.22
C LYS A 78 -2.01 -10.89 -7.34
N VAL A 79 -1.03 -11.55 -6.74
CA VAL A 79 -1.23 -12.72 -5.88
C VAL A 79 -0.97 -12.32 -4.43
N SER A 80 -1.90 -12.71 -3.53
CA SER A 80 -1.77 -12.57 -2.09
C SER A 80 -1.41 -13.91 -1.46
N ASP A 81 -0.30 -13.96 -0.74
CA ASP A 81 0.12 -15.13 0.03
C ASP A 81 -0.80 -15.37 1.24
N PRO A 82 -0.73 -16.56 1.89
CA PRO A 82 -1.65 -16.94 2.96
C PRO A 82 -1.69 -16.00 4.17
N SER A 83 -0.62 -15.26 4.42
CA SER A 83 -0.56 -14.22 5.46
C SER A 83 -1.43 -12.99 5.15
N GLY A 84 -2.00 -12.92 3.94
CA GLY A 84 -2.57 -11.73 3.34
C GLY A 84 -1.51 -10.77 2.79
N GLY A 85 -0.22 -11.09 2.89
CA GLY A 85 0.85 -10.30 2.28
C GLY A 85 0.95 -10.53 0.77
N MET A 86 1.84 -9.79 0.10
CA MET A 86 2.12 -9.99 -1.32
C MET A 86 2.83 -11.32 -1.59
N LEU A 87 2.76 -11.81 -2.83
CA LEU A 87 3.56 -12.97 -3.29
C LEU A 87 5.04 -12.82 -2.92
N SER A 88 5.63 -13.91 -2.40
CA SER A 88 7.08 -14.02 -2.18
C SER A 88 7.88 -13.65 -3.43
N GLN A 89 8.91 -12.82 -3.25
CA GLN A 89 9.80 -12.39 -4.34
C GLN A 89 10.52 -13.56 -5.02
N GLU A 90 10.74 -14.67 -4.30
CA GLU A 90 11.33 -15.89 -4.86
C GLU A 90 10.48 -16.53 -5.96
N TRP A 91 9.18 -16.24 -5.99
CA TRP A 91 8.23 -16.77 -6.97
C TRP A 91 8.01 -15.84 -8.18
N GLU A 92 8.45 -14.58 -8.11
CA GLU A 92 8.30 -13.61 -9.20
C GLU A 92 9.03 -14.04 -10.49
N PRO A 93 10.28 -14.56 -10.44
CA PRO A 93 10.95 -15.03 -11.66
C PRO A 93 10.21 -16.17 -12.35
N PHE A 94 9.55 -17.04 -11.58
CA PHE A 94 8.74 -18.11 -12.14
C PHE A 94 7.43 -17.57 -12.73
N ALA A 95 6.81 -16.58 -12.07
CA ALA A 95 5.66 -15.87 -12.62
C ALA A 95 5.97 -15.29 -14.01
N ASP A 96 7.13 -14.65 -14.16
CA ASP A 96 7.61 -14.10 -15.44
C ASP A 96 7.83 -15.18 -16.50
N GLN A 97 8.45 -16.29 -16.12
CA GLN A 97 8.68 -17.41 -17.04
C GLN A 97 7.38 -17.96 -17.60
N ILE A 98 6.40 -18.28 -16.74
CA ILE A 98 5.14 -18.84 -17.22
C ILE A 98 4.31 -17.82 -17.99
N ALA A 99 4.30 -16.55 -17.57
CA ALA A 99 3.61 -15.44 -18.24
C ALA A 99 4.05 -15.26 -19.69
N ASN A 100 5.35 -15.49 -19.97
CA ASN A 100 5.95 -15.32 -21.28
C ASN A 100 6.21 -16.64 -22.03
N ALA A 101 5.71 -17.77 -21.54
CA ALA A 101 5.83 -19.06 -22.22
C ALA A 101 5.08 -19.03 -23.57
N SER A 102 5.83 -19.24 -24.65
CA SER A 102 5.43 -18.97 -26.04
C SER A 102 4.43 -19.99 -26.58
N TYR A 103 4.51 -21.25 -26.13
CA TYR A 103 3.61 -22.31 -26.59
C TYR A 103 3.18 -23.23 -25.45
N PRO A 104 2.00 -23.90 -25.54
CA PRO A 104 1.46 -24.72 -24.46
C PRO A 104 2.42 -25.80 -23.92
N ARG A 105 3.22 -26.43 -24.79
CA ARG A 105 4.21 -27.44 -24.37
C ARG A 105 5.33 -26.85 -23.51
N GLU A 106 5.79 -25.63 -23.80
CA GLU A 106 6.78 -24.94 -22.97
C GLU A 106 6.19 -24.61 -21.61
N LEU A 107 4.97 -24.05 -21.57
CA LEU A 107 4.26 -23.74 -20.33
C LEU A 107 4.14 -25.00 -19.44
N VAL A 108 3.72 -26.12 -19.99
CA VAL A 108 3.61 -27.39 -19.25
C VAL A 108 4.96 -27.90 -18.75
N SER A 109 6.03 -27.74 -19.55
CA SER A 109 7.40 -28.08 -19.10
C SER A 109 7.80 -27.23 -17.90
N LEU A 110 7.67 -25.90 -18.01
CA LEU A 110 8.00 -24.96 -16.93
C LEU A 110 7.25 -25.28 -15.64
N ILE A 111 5.95 -25.58 -15.74
CA ILE A 111 5.13 -25.98 -14.58
C ILE A 111 5.67 -27.26 -13.94
N ARG A 112 6.01 -28.27 -14.75
CA ARG A 112 6.54 -29.55 -14.25
C ARG A 112 7.87 -29.36 -13.56
N ASP A 113 8.81 -28.72 -14.24
CA ASP A 113 10.18 -28.53 -13.77
C ASP A 113 10.19 -27.72 -12.48
N PHE A 114 9.36 -26.67 -12.40
CA PHE A 114 9.21 -25.87 -11.19
C PHE A 114 8.57 -26.66 -10.05
N ALA A 115 7.50 -27.42 -10.32
CA ALA A 115 6.83 -28.19 -9.29
C ALA A 115 7.71 -29.34 -8.76
N GLU A 116 8.53 -29.97 -9.60
CA GLU A 116 9.54 -30.94 -9.16
C GLU A 116 10.61 -30.27 -8.29
N LYS A 117 11.16 -29.14 -8.74
CA LYS A 117 12.15 -28.36 -7.98
C LYS A 117 11.62 -27.91 -6.62
N GLU A 118 10.37 -27.46 -6.56
CA GLU A 118 9.73 -26.97 -5.36
C GLU A 118 9.02 -28.08 -4.56
N GLU A 119 9.17 -29.35 -4.92
CA GLU A 119 8.56 -30.50 -4.23
C GLU A 119 7.03 -30.37 -4.06
N ILE A 120 6.34 -29.87 -5.10
CA ILE A 120 4.90 -29.65 -5.10
C ILE A 120 4.18 -30.91 -5.61
N SER A 121 3.49 -31.59 -4.70
CA SER A 121 2.61 -32.70 -5.04
C SER A 121 1.35 -32.22 -5.75
N MET A 122 1.33 -32.35 -7.09
CA MET A 122 0.15 -32.08 -7.92
C MET A 122 -0.68 -33.36 -8.07
N GLY A 123 -1.87 -33.37 -7.49
CA GLY A 123 -2.78 -34.52 -7.51
C GLY A 123 -3.68 -34.53 -6.28
N GLY A 124 -4.98 -34.72 -6.46
CA GLY A 124 -5.97 -34.71 -5.38
C GLY A 124 -7.35 -35.10 -5.89
N SER A 125 -8.28 -35.38 -4.97
CA SER A 125 -9.67 -35.80 -5.29
C SER A 125 -10.55 -34.68 -5.87
N VAL A 126 -10.00 -33.47 -6.03
CA VAL A 126 -10.72 -32.30 -6.54
C VAL A 126 -10.66 -32.30 -8.08
N SER A 127 -11.83 -32.22 -8.72
CA SER A 127 -12.00 -32.19 -10.17
C SER A 127 -11.60 -30.85 -10.81
N SER A 128 -10.37 -30.40 -10.58
CA SER A 128 -9.80 -29.22 -11.23
C SER A 128 -8.41 -29.52 -11.77
N VAL A 129 -7.96 -28.74 -12.76
CA VAL A 129 -6.73 -29.00 -13.55
C VAL A 129 -5.50 -29.22 -12.65
N LEU A 130 -5.42 -28.51 -11.52
CA LEU A 130 -4.32 -28.63 -10.55
C LEU A 130 -4.80 -29.07 -9.16
N GLY A 131 -6.07 -29.47 -8.99
CA GLY A 131 -6.61 -29.92 -7.70
C GLY A 131 -6.91 -28.81 -6.69
N CYS A 132 -7.07 -27.56 -7.12
CA CYS A 132 -7.49 -26.42 -6.30
C CYS A 132 -8.95 -26.00 -6.58
N VAL A 133 -9.64 -25.44 -5.58
CA VAL A 133 -10.98 -24.86 -5.72
C VAL A 133 -10.86 -23.34 -5.75
N ALA A 134 -11.29 -22.71 -6.83
CA ALA A 134 -11.44 -21.27 -6.92
C ALA A 134 -12.82 -20.86 -6.37
N VAL A 135 -12.85 -19.77 -5.59
CA VAL A 135 -14.09 -19.17 -5.10
C VAL A 135 -14.09 -17.72 -5.54
N ASP A 136 -15.03 -17.38 -6.43
CA ASP A 136 -15.24 -15.99 -6.82
C ASP A 136 -15.86 -15.21 -5.64
N LYS A 137 -15.25 -14.07 -5.33
CA LYS A 137 -15.68 -13.16 -4.28
C LYS A 137 -16.32 -11.88 -4.83
N GLY A 138 -16.43 -11.78 -6.16
CA GLY A 138 -17.01 -10.63 -6.85
C GLY A 138 -16.19 -9.36 -6.67
N VAL A 139 -16.90 -8.24 -6.60
CA VAL A 139 -16.30 -6.90 -6.51
C VAL A 139 -15.88 -6.63 -5.07
N LEU A 140 -14.58 -6.51 -4.83
CA LEU A 140 -13.97 -6.15 -3.55
C LEU A 140 -12.93 -5.05 -3.75
N THR A 141 -12.59 -4.31 -2.70
CA THR A 141 -11.35 -3.51 -2.66
C THR A 141 -10.14 -4.44 -2.56
N THR A 142 -8.94 -3.97 -2.95
CA THR A 142 -7.70 -4.73 -2.76
C THR A 142 -7.55 -5.17 -1.29
N PRO A 143 -7.73 -4.29 -0.28
CA PRO A 143 -7.53 -4.68 1.11
C PRO A 143 -8.56 -5.68 1.67
N GLN A 144 -9.81 -5.65 1.17
CA GLN A 144 -10.82 -6.65 1.53
C GLN A 144 -10.37 -8.06 1.15
N LEU A 145 -9.85 -8.26 -0.06
CA LEU A 145 -9.35 -9.58 -0.46
C LEU A 145 -8.19 -10.03 0.43
N HIS A 146 -7.20 -9.16 0.66
CA HIS A 146 -6.04 -9.47 1.49
C HIS A 146 -6.44 -9.81 2.94
N TRP A 147 -7.41 -9.08 3.50
CA TRP A 147 -7.99 -9.37 4.80
C TRP A 147 -8.69 -10.74 4.81
N MET A 148 -9.51 -11.04 3.80
CA MET A 148 -10.23 -12.32 3.70
C MET A 148 -9.27 -13.52 3.59
N VAL A 149 -8.20 -13.38 2.81
CA VAL A 149 -7.14 -14.41 2.69
C VAL A 149 -6.50 -14.66 4.04
N ARG A 150 -6.05 -13.60 4.73
CA ARG A 150 -5.45 -13.70 6.06
C ARG A 150 -6.39 -14.32 7.08
N ALA A 151 -7.65 -13.85 7.13
CA ALA A 151 -8.66 -14.33 8.06
C ALA A 151 -8.94 -15.82 7.87
N LYS A 152 -9.16 -16.26 6.62
CA LYS A 152 -9.44 -17.66 6.31
C LYS A 152 -8.29 -18.60 6.68
N ASN A 153 -7.04 -18.19 6.45
CA ASN A 153 -5.87 -18.99 6.84
C ASN A 153 -5.63 -19.00 8.36
N ARG A 154 -6.18 -18.04 9.10
CA ARG A 154 -6.22 -18.04 10.57
C ARG A 154 -7.44 -18.77 11.16
N GLY A 155 -8.26 -19.41 10.33
CA GLY A 155 -9.47 -20.12 10.77
C GLY A 155 -10.63 -19.20 11.17
N VAL A 156 -10.60 -17.93 10.77
CA VAL A 156 -11.64 -16.93 11.03
C VAL A 156 -12.61 -16.87 9.84
N LYS A 157 -13.88 -16.58 10.11
CA LYS A 157 -14.86 -16.30 9.03
C LYS A 157 -14.39 -15.08 8.22
N ALA A 158 -14.51 -15.20 6.91
CA ALA A 158 -13.94 -14.26 5.95
C ALA A 158 -14.98 -13.88 4.88
N THR A 159 -16.11 -13.33 5.34
CA THR A 159 -17.12 -12.72 4.48
C THR A 159 -16.93 -11.21 4.42
N GLU A 160 -17.60 -10.56 3.46
CA GLU A 160 -17.57 -9.10 3.36
C GLU A 160 -18.23 -8.42 4.59
N SER A 161 -19.30 -9.00 5.13
CA SER A 161 -19.92 -8.50 6.36
C SER A 161 -18.97 -8.62 7.56
N ASP A 162 -18.22 -9.71 7.67
CA ASP A 162 -17.25 -9.88 8.76
C ASP A 162 -16.14 -8.81 8.70
N TYR A 163 -15.71 -8.42 7.48
CA TYR A 163 -14.74 -7.32 7.30
C TYR A 163 -15.31 -6.00 7.84
N PHE A 164 -16.53 -5.62 7.44
CA PHE A 164 -17.14 -4.37 7.90
C PHE A 164 -17.46 -4.38 9.39
N GLU A 165 -17.90 -5.53 9.94
CA GLU A 165 -18.17 -5.70 11.37
C GLU A 165 -16.89 -5.59 12.21
N SER A 166 -15.77 -6.16 11.73
CA SER A 166 -14.45 -6.01 12.36
C SER A 166 -14.02 -4.55 12.42
N LEU A 167 -14.16 -3.80 11.32
CA LEU A 167 -13.82 -2.39 11.27
C LEU A 167 -14.72 -1.56 12.20
N SER A 168 -16.04 -1.72 12.09
CA SER A 168 -17.00 -0.90 12.83
C SER A 168 -16.93 -1.15 14.34
N THR A 169 -16.76 -2.41 14.77
CA THR A 169 -16.63 -2.78 16.18
C THR A 169 -15.36 -2.20 16.79
N SER A 170 -14.23 -2.29 16.07
CA SER A 170 -12.95 -1.76 16.54
C SER A 170 -12.94 -0.23 16.57
N PHE A 171 -13.52 0.41 15.56
CA PHE A 171 -13.71 1.86 15.52
C PHE A 171 -14.61 2.32 16.68
N LYS A 172 -15.74 1.66 16.90
CA LYS A 172 -16.64 1.95 18.02
C LYS A 172 -15.93 1.81 19.37
N CYS A 173 -15.14 0.75 19.55
CA CYS A 173 -14.35 0.56 20.77
C CYS A 173 -13.40 1.74 21.02
N LEU A 174 -12.71 2.22 19.98
CA LEU A 174 -11.83 3.39 20.11
C LEU A 174 -12.59 4.68 20.43
N ILE A 175 -13.77 4.89 19.82
CA ILE A 175 -14.64 6.04 20.11
C ILE A 175 -15.13 6.01 21.57
N ASP A 176 -15.58 4.85 22.05
CA ASP A 176 -16.07 4.67 23.41
C ASP A 176 -14.94 4.86 24.46
N LEU A 177 -13.68 4.77 24.05
CA LEU A 177 -12.48 4.99 24.89
C LEU A 177 -11.93 6.44 24.82
N ILE A 178 -12.62 7.36 24.13
CA ILE A 178 -12.27 8.78 24.12
C ILE A 178 -12.66 9.40 25.48
N PRO A 179 -11.74 10.08 26.19
CA PRO A 179 -12.08 10.76 27.44
C PRO A 179 -13.17 11.82 27.24
N VAL A 180 -14.17 11.86 28.14
CA VAL A 180 -15.35 12.74 28.06
C VAL A 180 -14.96 14.22 27.88
N GLU A 181 -13.92 14.66 28.57
CA GLU A 181 -13.37 16.03 28.51
C GLU A 181 -12.87 16.43 27.11
N LYS A 182 -12.57 15.45 26.25
CA LYS A 182 -12.14 15.67 24.86
C LYS A 182 -13.33 15.66 23.88
N ILE A 183 -14.46 15.05 24.26
CA ILE A 183 -15.69 14.98 23.45
C ILE A 183 -16.38 16.35 23.38
N GLU A 184 -16.47 17.07 24.50
CA GLU A 184 -17.17 18.37 24.58
C GLU A 184 -16.54 19.49 23.73
N ARG A 185 -15.28 19.31 23.31
CA ARG A 185 -14.53 20.31 22.54
C ARG A 185 -14.83 20.31 21.04
N ARG A 186 -15.64 19.38 20.52
CA ARG A 186 -15.84 19.24 19.06
C ARG A 186 -17.30 19.43 18.63
N ARG A 187 -17.49 20.29 17.62
CA ARG A 187 -18.66 20.27 16.74
C ARG A 187 -18.46 19.15 15.72
N SER A 188 -19.46 18.28 15.52
CA SER A 188 -19.45 17.29 14.45
C SER A 188 -19.08 17.96 13.13
N SER A 189 -17.92 17.60 12.57
CA SER A 189 -17.46 18.07 11.27
C SER A 189 -17.75 16.97 10.26
N LYS A 190 -18.52 17.30 9.23
CA LYS A 190 -18.82 16.41 8.12
C LYS A 190 -17.54 16.02 7.39
N LEU A 191 -17.28 14.73 7.24
CA LEU A 191 -16.20 14.20 6.40
C LEU A 191 -16.71 14.09 4.96
N VAL A 192 -16.00 14.67 4.01
CA VAL A 192 -16.25 14.45 2.58
C VAL A 192 -15.22 13.44 2.10
N LEU A 193 -15.68 12.23 1.84
CA LEU A 193 -14.90 11.18 1.21
C LEU A 193 -15.17 11.18 -0.28
N ASP A 194 -14.14 10.87 -1.04
CA ASP A 194 -14.31 10.62 -2.44
C ASP A 194 -13.84 9.20 -2.79
N GLY A 195 -14.71 8.52 -3.52
CA GLY A 195 -14.60 7.13 -3.91
C GLY A 195 -14.12 6.86 -5.32
N ALA A 196 -13.68 7.88 -6.05
CA ALA A 196 -12.92 7.82 -7.30
C ALA A 196 -13.53 7.28 -8.55
N ASN A 197 -14.83 7.17 -8.51
CA ASN A 197 -15.58 6.33 -9.41
C ASN A 197 -15.14 4.86 -9.36
N GLY A 198 -14.52 4.46 -8.26
CA GLY A 198 -13.98 3.13 -8.02
C GLY A 198 -14.75 2.34 -6.97
N VAL A 199 -14.24 1.14 -6.69
CA VAL A 199 -14.88 0.20 -5.75
C VAL A 199 -14.86 0.74 -4.31
N GLY A 200 -13.86 1.55 -3.95
CA GLY A 200 -13.73 2.18 -2.64
C GLY A 200 -14.95 2.97 -2.20
N GLY A 201 -15.49 3.82 -3.10
CA GLY A 201 -16.69 4.60 -2.84
C GLY A 201 -17.92 3.72 -2.56
N GLN A 202 -18.12 2.69 -3.37
CA GLN A 202 -19.23 1.75 -3.21
C GLN A 202 -19.14 0.99 -1.88
N LYS A 203 -17.94 0.55 -1.49
CA LYS A 203 -17.73 -0.14 -0.20
C LYS A 203 -17.85 0.79 0.99
N MET A 204 -17.45 2.06 0.85
CA MET A 204 -17.67 3.06 1.88
C MET A 204 -19.17 3.31 2.13
N GLU A 205 -20.02 3.27 1.09
CA GLU A 205 -21.47 3.39 1.28
C GLU A 205 -22.04 2.25 2.14
N VAL A 206 -21.52 1.03 1.98
CA VAL A 206 -21.89 -0.13 2.78
C VAL A 206 -21.37 0.06 4.21
N LEU A 207 -20.09 0.37 4.38
CA LEU A 207 -19.46 0.60 5.68
C LEU A 207 -20.16 1.71 6.47
N ARG A 208 -20.59 2.79 5.81
CA ARG A 208 -21.38 3.87 6.43
C ARG A 208 -22.63 3.36 7.14
N GLY A 209 -23.27 2.29 6.65
CA GLY A 209 -24.41 1.65 7.32
C GLY A 209 -24.06 0.99 8.65
N TYR A 210 -22.78 0.69 8.91
CA TYR A 210 -22.26 0.12 10.16
C TYR A 210 -21.74 1.19 11.13
N LEU A 211 -21.65 2.46 10.72
CA LEU A 211 -21.06 3.54 11.51
C LEU A 211 -22.15 4.47 12.05
N SER A 212 -22.19 4.66 13.38
CA SER A 212 -23.11 5.61 14.03
C SER A 212 -22.46 6.95 14.38
N ASN A 213 -21.13 7.00 14.49
CA ASN A 213 -20.38 8.10 15.11
C ASN A 213 -19.52 8.89 14.10
N LEU A 214 -19.81 8.76 12.80
CA LEU A 214 -19.08 9.44 11.73
C LEU A 214 -20.04 9.87 10.62
N ASP A 215 -20.16 11.18 10.38
CA ASP A 215 -20.95 11.75 9.29
C ASP A 215 -20.08 11.84 8.03
N VAL A 216 -20.36 10.99 7.04
CA VAL A 216 -19.60 10.88 5.79
C VAL A 216 -20.49 11.15 4.58
N GLU A 217 -20.16 12.21 3.85
CA GLU A 217 -20.63 12.41 2.48
C GLU A 217 -19.65 11.76 1.51
N ILE A 218 -20.16 10.87 0.68
CA ILE A 218 -19.36 10.13 -0.30
C ILE A 218 -19.65 10.73 -1.67
N ARG A 219 -18.60 11.16 -2.37
CA ARG A 219 -18.64 11.67 -3.74
C ARG A 219 -17.94 10.72 -4.70
N ASN A 220 -18.21 10.88 -5.99
CA ASN A 220 -17.57 10.12 -7.07
C ASN A 220 -17.61 8.61 -6.79
N THR A 221 -18.81 8.05 -6.68
CA THR A 221 -19.01 6.61 -6.43
C THR A 221 -19.01 5.79 -7.71
N GLY A 222 -18.92 6.46 -8.87
CA GLY A 222 -19.01 5.86 -10.21
C GLY A 222 -20.44 5.68 -10.69
N ARG A 223 -21.45 5.91 -9.83
CA ARG A 223 -22.86 5.85 -10.21
C ARG A 223 -23.32 7.02 -11.06
N ASP A 224 -22.64 8.16 -10.94
CA ASP A 224 -22.98 9.40 -11.66
C ASP A 224 -22.31 9.47 -13.05
N GLY A 225 -21.78 8.35 -13.56
CA GLY A 225 -21.14 8.27 -14.88
C GLY A 225 -19.70 8.80 -14.94
N GLY A 226 -19.09 9.10 -13.79
CA GLY A 226 -17.69 9.50 -13.71
C GLY A 226 -16.72 8.38 -14.11
N VAL A 227 -15.59 8.75 -14.71
CA VAL A 227 -14.56 7.82 -15.15
C VAL A 227 -13.57 7.55 -14.01
N LEU A 228 -13.13 6.30 -13.89
CA LEU A 228 -12.15 5.86 -12.91
C LEU A 228 -10.85 6.68 -13.02
N ASN A 229 -10.44 7.30 -11.90
CA ASN A 229 -9.19 8.07 -11.75
C ASN A 229 -9.02 9.31 -12.67
N GLU A 230 -10.06 9.78 -13.38
CA GLU A 230 -9.94 10.91 -14.31
C GLU A 230 -10.25 12.28 -13.66
N GLY A 231 -9.22 13.12 -13.43
CA GLY A 231 -9.37 14.32 -12.55
C GLY A 231 -9.72 13.97 -11.09
N VAL A 232 -9.60 12.66 -10.88
CA VAL A 232 -9.97 11.67 -9.90
C VAL A 232 -8.79 11.07 -9.12
N GLY A 233 -8.42 11.43 -7.90
CA GLY A 233 -7.43 10.58 -7.19
C GLY A 233 -6.91 11.00 -5.83
N ALA A 234 -6.60 10.08 -4.93
CA ALA A 234 -5.43 10.22 -4.05
C ALA A 234 -4.16 10.49 -4.87
N ASP A 235 -3.91 9.72 -5.94
CA ASP A 235 -2.76 9.94 -6.84
C ASP A 235 -2.84 11.29 -7.56
N PHE A 236 -4.02 11.65 -8.10
CA PHE A 236 -4.26 12.96 -8.72
C PHE A 236 -4.02 14.11 -7.74
N VAL A 237 -4.59 14.07 -6.55
CA VAL A 237 -4.46 15.16 -5.56
C VAL A 237 -3.06 15.27 -5.01
N GLN A 238 -2.37 14.14 -4.84
CA GLN A 238 -0.97 14.15 -4.45
C GLN A 238 -0.08 14.83 -5.49
N LYS A 239 -0.34 14.60 -6.78
CA LYS A 239 0.47 15.14 -7.89
C LYS A 239 0.12 16.57 -8.24
N GLU A 240 -1.16 16.84 -8.44
CA GLU A 240 -1.64 18.13 -8.96
C GLU A 240 -1.79 19.17 -7.85
N LYS A 241 -1.99 18.75 -6.59
CA LYS A 241 -2.21 19.65 -5.44
C LYS A 241 -3.31 20.70 -5.69
N VAL A 242 -4.35 20.30 -6.42
CA VAL A 242 -5.56 21.09 -6.65
C VAL A 242 -6.76 20.41 -6.03
N VAL A 243 -7.82 21.18 -5.75
CA VAL A 243 -9.13 20.58 -5.45
C VAL A 243 -9.51 19.76 -6.66
N PRO A 244 -9.70 18.45 -6.51
CA PRO A 244 -9.94 17.66 -7.67
C PRO A 244 -11.40 17.73 -8.07
N LEU A 245 -11.63 17.32 -9.31
CA LEU A 245 -12.97 17.03 -9.79
C LEU A 245 -13.44 15.66 -9.22
N GLY A 246 -12.56 14.94 -8.49
CA GLY A 246 -12.77 13.78 -7.59
C GLY A 246 -11.47 12.98 -7.20
N PHE A 247 -11.53 11.83 -6.48
CA PHE A 247 -10.42 11.08 -5.79
C PHE A 247 -10.14 9.58 -6.28
N ASP A 248 -9.44 8.60 -5.62
CA ASP A 248 -8.76 7.32 -6.21
C ASP A 248 -9.38 5.87 -6.01
N GLY A 249 -9.17 4.96 -6.97
CA GLY A 249 -10.05 3.87 -7.44
C GLY A 249 -10.16 2.53 -6.68
N ASP A 250 -9.08 1.97 -6.10
CA ASP A 250 -9.09 0.62 -5.47
C ASP A 250 -8.92 0.60 -3.95
N ALA A 251 -8.87 1.78 -3.33
CA ALA A 251 -8.89 2.01 -1.87
C ALA A 251 -7.77 1.35 -1.06
N ASP A 252 -6.56 1.22 -1.61
CA ASP A 252 -5.35 0.85 -0.85
C ASP A 252 -4.47 2.07 -0.45
N ARG A 253 -4.84 3.27 -0.92
CA ARG A 253 -4.17 4.56 -0.62
C ARG A 253 -5.14 5.55 0.02
N LEU A 254 -4.62 6.33 0.96
CA LEU A 254 -5.36 7.38 1.65
C LEU A 254 -4.53 8.67 1.75
N VAL A 255 -5.13 9.79 1.39
CA VAL A 255 -4.59 11.13 1.64
C VAL A 255 -5.69 12.03 2.17
N TYR A 256 -5.33 13.00 3.01
CA TYR A 256 -6.21 14.06 3.47
C TYR A 256 -5.83 15.38 2.81
N PHE A 257 -6.75 16.33 2.73
CA PHE A 257 -6.44 17.69 2.31
C PHE A 257 -7.53 18.65 2.83
N TYR A 258 -7.26 19.95 2.79
CA TYR A 258 -8.27 20.99 2.96
C TYR A 258 -8.02 22.15 2.02
N VAL A 259 -9.10 22.87 1.67
CA VAL A 259 -9.05 24.00 0.74
C VAL A 259 -8.60 25.27 1.49
N LEU A 260 -7.65 26.00 0.91
CA LEU A 260 -7.28 27.32 1.38
C LEU A 260 -8.24 28.35 0.77
N SER A 261 -9.07 28.99 1.59
CA SER A 261 -9.84 30.14 1.14
C SER A 261 -8.90 31.35 0.97
N SER A 262 -8.55 31.71 -0.27
CA SER A 262 -7.86 32.97 -0.56
C SER A 262 -8.65 33.78 -1.58
N GLU A 263 -9.02 35.01 -1.24
CA GLU A 263 -9.77 35.94 -2.11
C GLU A 263 -8.98 36.45 -3.34
N SER A 264 -7.74 35.99 -3.55
CA SER A 264 -6.77 36.63 -4.47
C SER A 264 -6.06 35.69 -5.46
N CYS A 265 -6.46 34.42 -5.59
CA CYS A 265 -5.88 33.51 -6.59
C CYS A 265 -6.98 32.77 -7.33
N SER A 266 -6.91 32.76 -8.67
CA SER A 266 -7.88 32.14 -9.59
C SER A 266 -7.78 30.61 -9.66
N GLY A 267 -7.61 29.95 -8.50
CA GLY A 267 -7.54 28.49 -8.37
C GLY A 267 -7.49 28.08 -6.90
N ASP A 268 -8.42 27.23 -6.49
CA ASP A 268 -8.50 26.70 -5.12
C ASP A 268 -7.30 25.78 -4.85
N LYS A 269 -6.27 26.33 -4.20
CA LYS A 269 -5.12 25.56 -3.72
C LYS A 269 -5.52 24.69 -2.53
N VAL A 270 -4.98 23.46 -2.48
CA VAL A 270 -5.18 22.55 -1.34
C VAL A 270 -3.91 22.38 -0.52
N GLU A 271 -4.09 22.27 0.79
CA GLU A 271 -3.06 21.79 1.71
C GLU A 271 -3.17 20.28 1.81
N LEU A 272 -2.16 19.56 1.32
CA LEU A 272 -2.11 18.11 1.28
C LEU A 272 -1.56 17.53 2.60
N LEU A 273 -2.21 16.49 3.10
CA LEU A 273 -1.74 15.65 4.17
C LEU A 273 -1.58 14.21 3.64
N GLY A 274 -0.40 13.93 3.09
CA GLY A 274 -0.06 12.63 2.50
C GLY A 274 0.24 11.54 3.54
N GLY A 275 0.78 10.42 3.08
CA GLY A 275 1.06 9.26 3.93
C GLY A 275 2.00 9.56 5.11
N ASP A 276 2.97 10.47 4.96
CA ASP A 276 3.88 10.84 6.04
C ASP A 276 3.19 11.60 7.18
N LYS A 277 2.13 12.36 6.88
CA LYS A 277 1.29 13.02 7.91
C LYS A 277 0.47 11.99 8.68
N ILE A 278 -0.06 10.98 7.97
CA ILE A 278 -0.84 9.87 8.55
C ILE A 278 0.06 9.04 9.47
N LEU A 279 1.23 8.65 8.97
CA LEU A 279 2.24 7.93 9.75
C LEU A 279 2.64 8.69 11.01
N SER A 280 2.87 10.00 10.91
CA SER A 280 3.25 10.81 12.08
C SER A 280 2.11 10.90 13.11
N LEU A 281 0.85 11.00 12.66
CA LEU A 281 -0.32 10.97 13.53
C LEU A 281 -0.44 9.63 14.27
N PHE A 282 -0.27 8.52 13.56
CA PHE A 282 -0.36 7.18 14.12
C PHE A 282 0.79 6.92 15.10
N ALA A 283 2.01 7.32 14.73
CA ALA A 283 3.19 7.20 15.60
C ALA A 283 3.02 8.00 16.90
N LEU A 284 2.50 9.22 16.82
CA LEU A 284 2.25 10.05 17.99
C LEU A 284 1.21 9.40 18.92
N PHE A 285 0.08 8.96 18.38
CA PHE A 285 -0.98 8.33 19.16
C PHE A 285 -0.50 7.04 19.84
N ILE A 286 0.18 6.16 19.10
CA ILE A 286 0.70 4.89 19.64
C ILE A 286 1.74 5.17 20.71
N LYS A 287 2.65 6.13 20.49
CA LYS A 287 3.66 6.53 21.48
C LYS A 287 3.01 7.06 22.76
N GLU A 288 1.94 7.85 22.67
CA GLU A 288 1.17 8.29 23.84
C GLU A 288 0.60 7.10 24.64
N GLN A 289 0.04 6.09 23.95
CA GLN A 289 -0.48 4.91 24.63
C GLN A 289 0.64 4.10 25.29
N LEU A 290 1.78 3.91 24.61
CA LEU A 290 2.93 3.19 25.16
C LEU A 290 3.52 3.92 26.38
N ASN A 291 3.68 5.24 26.31
CA ASN A 291 4.13 6.06 27.44
C ASN A 291 3.20 5.94 28.66
N THR A 292 1.89 5.82 28.42
CA THR A 292 0.89 5.63 29.48
C THR A 292 1.06 4.29 30.20
N LEU A 293 1.43 3.23 29.48
CA LEU A 293 1.75 1.94 30.09
C LEU A 293 3.02 2.04 30.96
N GLY A 294 3.97 2.85 30.49
CA GLY A 294 5.33 2.94 31.02
C GLY A 294 6.17 1.72 30.62
N ASP A 295 7.49 1.81 30.82
CA ASP A 295 8.35 0.64 30.67
C ASP A 295 8.01 -0.37 31.79
N GLY A 296 7.62 -1.58 31.40
CA GLY A 296 7.47 -2.67 32.36
C GLY A 296 8.83 -3.07 32.90
N GLU A 297 8.87 -3.73 34.08
CA GLU A 297 10.08 -4.37 34.59
C GLU A 297 10.68 -5.31 33.52
N GLY A 298 11.69 -4.83 32.79
CA GLY A 298 12.54 -5.63 31.90
C GLY A 298 12.15 -5.76 30.42
N LYS A 299 11.12 -5.08 29.88
CA LYS A 299 10.82 -5.11 28.43
C LYS A 299 10.48 -3.73 27.87
N GLU A 300 11.46 -3.12 27.20
CA GLU A 300 11.26 -1.93 26.37
C GLU A 300 10.52 -2.32 25.08
N THR A 301 9.39 -1.67 24.80
CA THR A 301 8.63 -1.92 23.56
C THR A 301 9.31 -1.23 22.39
N ARG A 302 9.66 -1.99 21.36
CA ARG A 302 10.32 -1.42 20.17
C ARG A 302 9.28 -0.90 19.18
N LEU A 303 9.10 0.42 19.16
CA LEU A 303 8.31 1.12 18.15
C LEU A 303 9.21 1.50 16.95
N GLY A 304 8.88 0.98 15.77
CA GLY A 304 9.54 1.30 14.51
C GLY A 304 8.67 2.16 13.62
N VAL A 305 9.27 3.20 13.02
CA VAL A 305 8.65 4.02 11.98
C VAL A 305 9.52 3.88 10.74
N VAL A 306 8.97 3.27 9.69
CA VAL A 306 9.67 2.88 8.47
C VAL A 306 9.14 3.69 7.31
N GLN A 307 10.03 4.35 6.58
CA GLN A 307 9.68 5.16 5.42
C GLN A 307 10.61 4.85 4.24
N THR A 308 10.25 5.35 3.06
CA THR A 308 11.14 5.34 1.89
C THR A 308 12.00 6.59 1.87
N ALA A 309 12.99 6.65 0.98
CA ALA A 309 13.82 7.84 0.79
C ALA A 309 13.03 9.12 0.47
N TYR A 310 11.78 9.02 0.00
CA TYR A 310 10.92 10.17 -0.29
C TYR A 310 10.40 10.90 0.96
N ALA A 311 10.59 10.35 2.16
CA ALA A 311 10.15 10.95 3.41
C ALA A 311 11.29 11.63 4.19
N ASN A 312 10.92 12.37 5.24
CA ASN A 312 11.82 13.11 6.13
C ASN A 312 12.29 12.24 7.33
N GLU A 313 13.61 12.05 7.48
CA GLU A 313 14.38 11.52 8.62
C GLU A 313 13.74 10.44 9.53
N VAL A 314 13.70 9.16 9.10
CA VAL A 314 13.54 7.97 9.98
C VAL A 314 14.21 6.72 9.34
N VAL A 315 13.91 5.49 9.80
CA VAL A 315 14.49 4.25 9.26
C VAL A 315 14.05 4.06 7.81
N PHE A 316 15.00 4.15 6.89
CA PHE A 316 14.73 4.01 5.45
C PHE A 316 14.73 2.57 4.97
N ALA A 317 13.73 2.22 4.17
CA ALA A 317 13.68 1.01 3.34
C ALA A 317 13.61 1.38 1.85
N LYS A 318 13.90 0.40 0.99
CA LYS A 318 13.71 0.52 -0.47
C LYS A 318 12.26 0.84 -0.80
N THR A 319 12.01 1.59 -1.88
CA THR A 319 10.64 1.90 -2.31
C THR A 319 9.86 0.64 -2.65
N GLY A 320 8.58 0.62 -2.27
CA GLY A 320 7.69 -0.52 -2.46
C GLY A 320 7.30 -1.16 -1.14
N VAL A 321 6.00 -1.41 -1.01
CA VAL A 321 5.35 -1.92 0.20
C VAL A 321 5.98 -3.20 0.74
N LYS A 322 6.50 -4.09 -0.13
CA LYS A 322 7.16 -5.34 0.30
C LYS A 322 8.35 -5.07 1.23
N HIS A 323 9.20 -4.10 0.88
CA HIS A 323 10.39 -3.76 1.65
C HIS A 323 10.05 -3.02 2.94
N LEU A 324 9.07 -2.11 2.88
CA LEU A 324 8.57 -1.40 4.06
C LEU A 324 7.95 -2.37 5.07
N HIS A 325 7.13 -3.30 4.60
CA HIS A 325 6.44 -4.28 5.42
C HIS A 325 7.43 -5.22 6.13
N GLU A 326 8.40 -5.76 5.39
CA GLU A 326 9.44 -6.62 5.96
C GLU A 326 10.22 -5.89 7.06
N LYS A 327 10.60 -4.63 6.81
CA LYS A 327 11.34 -3.84 7.79
C LYS A 327 10.51 -3.46 9.01
N ALA A 328 9.23 -3.14 8.82
CA ALA A 328 8.31 -2.82 9.91
C ALA A 328 8.03 -4.04 10.80
N ALA A 329 8.04 -5.25 10.24
CA ALA A 329 7.82 -6.49 10.98
C ALA A 329 8.96 -6.85 11.96
N GLU A 330 10.13 -6.19 11.88
CA GLU A 330 11.24 -6.38 12.83
C GLU A 330 10.96 -5.80 14.23
N TYR A 331 9.93 -4.97 14.36
CA TYR A 331 9.57 -4.22 15.58
C TYR A 331 8.39 -4.87 16.32
N ASP A 332 8.17 -4.47 17.58
CA ASP A 332 6.97 -4.87 18.33
C ASP A 332 5.72 -4.17 17.78
N VAL A 333 5.89 -2.90 17.42
CA VAL A 333 4.92 -2.11 16.65
C VAL A 333 5.68 -1.44 15.52
N GLY A 334 5.37 -1.80 14.27
CA GLY A 334 5.99 -1.23 13.08
C GLY A 334 4.99 -0.42 12.27
N ILE A 335 5.23 0.87 12.09
CA ILE A 335 4.37 1.77 11.29
C ILE A 335 5.11 2.07 10.00
N TYR A 336 4.46 1.87 8.86
CA TYR A 336 5.04 2.25 7.57
C TYR A 336 4.01 2.89 6.65
N PHE A 337 4.42 3.95 5.97
CA PHE A 337 3.66 4.60 4.90
C PHE A 337 4.62 5.09 3.82
N GLU A 338 4.18 5.01 2.58
CA GLU A 338 4.73 5.81 1.49
C GLU A 338 4.01 7.17 1.44
N ALA A 339 4.68 8.20 0.93
CA ALA A 339 4.09 9.53 0.78
C ALA A 339 2.77 9.53 0.00
N ASN A 340 2.56 8.54 -0.88
CA ASN A 340 1.34 8.31 -1.67
C ASN A 340 0.13 7.81 -0.87
N GLY A 341 0.28 7.60 0.43
CA GLY A 341 -0.81 7.17 1.30
C GLY A 341 -0.97 5.65 1.44
N HIS A 342 -0.15 4.84 0.77
CA HIS A 342 -0.12 3.39 1.00
C HIS A 342 0.66 3.11 2.28
N GLY A 343 0.03 2.50 3.27
CA GLY A 343 0.69 2.11 4.51
C GLY A 343 -0.23 1.47 5.52
N THR A 344 0.36 0.92 6.58
CA THR A 344 -0.37 0.30 7.69
C THR A 344 0.50 0.24 8.96
N ILE A 345 -0.04 -0.36 10.01
CA ILE A 345 0.65 -0.66 11.27
C ILE A 345 0.69 -2.18 11.45
N LEU A 346 1.84 -2.71 11.82
CA LEU A 346 2.05 -4.12 12.16
C LEU A 346 2.30 -4.26 13.65
N PHE A 347 1.72 -5.29 14.25
CA PHE A 347 1.97 -5.67 15.64
C PHE A 347 2.58 -7.06 15.68
N SER A 348 3.68 -7.23 16.43
CA SER A 348 4.27 -8.56 16.61
C SER A 348 3.34 -9.44 17.44
N GLU A 349 3.26 -10.74 17.13
CA GLU A 349 2.41 -11.68 17.89
C GLU A 349 2.84 -11.75 19.37
N SER A 350 4.14 -11.56 19.65
CA SER A 350 4.66 -11.48 21.02
C SER A 350 4.19 -10.22 21.77
N PHE A 351 4.02 -9.09 21.06
CA PHE A 351 3.53 -7.86 21.63
C PHE A 351 2.02 -7.91 21.87
N LEU A 352 1.25 -8.46 20.92
CA LEU A 352 -0.19 -8.71 21.11
C LEU A 352 -0.45 -9.62 22.30
N SER A 353 0.32 -10.71 22.42
CA SER A 353 0.22 -11.62 23.58
C SER A 353 0.53 -10.91 24.90
N TRP A 354 1.52 -10.00 24.89
CA TRP A 354 1.86 -9.17 26.05
C TRP A 354 0.75 -8.18 26.41
N LEU A 355 0.10 -7.54 25.43
CA LEU A 355 -1.05 -6.66 25.66
C LEU A 355 -2.21 -7.41 26.31
N VAL A 356 -2.54 -8.61 25.82
CA VAL A 356 -3.61 -9.45 26.39
C VAL A 356 -3.30 -9.85 27.83
N GLY A 357 -2.02 -10.15 28.15
CA GLY A 357 -1.58 -10.39 29.52
C GLY A 357 -1.79 -9.16 30.41
N LYS A 358 -1.27 -8.01 29.98
CA LYS A 358 -1.42 -6.74 30.70
C LYS A 358 -2.87 -6.33 30.93
N GLN A 359 -3.75 -6.57 29.96
CA GLN A 359 -5.17 -6.24 30.09
C GLN A 359 -5.82 -6.97 31.28
N LYS A 360 -5.40 -8.21 31.57
CA LYS A 360 -5.92 -9.01 32.68
C LYS A 360 -5.39 -8.54 34.04
N ASP A 361 -4.17 -8.01 34.08
CA ASP A 361 -3.51 -7.57 35.30
C ASP A 361 -3.95 -6.15 35.74
N LEU A 362 -4.50 -5.36 34.82
CA LEU A 362 -4.87 -3.97 35.06
C LEU A 362 -6.33 -3.84 35.51
N SER A 363 -6.58 -2.91 36.43
CA SER A 363 -7.95 -2.61 36.87
C SER A 363 -8.77 -1.99 35.73
N GLN A 364 -9.95 -2.54 35.50
CA GLN A 364 -10.88 -2.07 34.48
C GLN A 364 -11.20 -0.59 34.69
N GLY A 365 -11.10 0.20 33.61
CA GLY A 365 -11.36 1.64 33.63
C GLY A 365 -10.17 2.51 34.06
N SER A 366 -9.05 1.92 34.52
CA SER A 366 -7.81 2.68 34.71
C SER A 366 -7.25 3.18 33.38
N GLU A 367 -6.52 4.29 33.39
CA GLU A 367 -5.97 4.85 32.14
C GLU A 367 -4.97 3.89 31.47
N LYS A 368 -4.23 3.09 32.25
CA LYS A 368 -3.39 2.01 31.72
C LYS A 368 -4.22 0.93 31.04
N HIS A 369 -5.32 0.49 31.65
CA HIS A 369 -6.23 -0.48 31.04
C HIS A 369 -6.85 0.08 29.75
N ASN A 370 -7.22 1.35 29.75
CA ASN A 370 -7.75 2.03 28.57
C ASN A 370 -6.70 2.14 27.46
N ALA A 371 -5.45 2.48 27.77
CA ALA A 371 -4.34 2.49 26.80
C ALA A 371 -4.09 1.11 26.18
N VAL A 372 -4.10 0.02 26.97
CA VAL A 372 -4.04 -1.35 26.43
C VAL A 372 -5.23 -1.62 25.51
N SER A 373 -6.44 -1.26 25.96
CA SER A 373 -7.67 -1.47 25.19
C SER A 373 -7.66 -0.71 23.86
N ARG A 374 -7.13 0.53 23.85
CA ARG A 374 -6.92 1.31 22.62
C ARG A 374 -5.91 0.64 21.70
N LEU A 375 -4.76 0.17 22.20
CA LEU A 375 -3.77 -0.54 21.37
C LEU A 375 -4.32 -1.83 20.76
N VAL A 376 -5.07 -2.63 21.54
CA VAL A 376 -5.75 -3.83 21.04
C VAL A 376 -6.79 -3.46 19.98
N ALA A 377 -7.61 -2.44 20.21
CA ALA A 377 -8.60 -1.98 19.25
C ALA A 377 -7.95 -1.42 17.97
N VAL A 378 -6.82 -0.71 18.06
CA VAL A 378 -6.02 -0.32 16.88
C VAL A 378 -5.54 -1.56 16.12
N SER A 379 -5.03 -2.58 16.80
CA SER A 379 -4.53 -3.80 16.14
C SER A 379 -5.62 -4.59 15.39
N ASN A 380 -6.88 -4.44 15.81
CA ASN A 380 -8.05 -5.04 15.17
C ASN A 380 -8.68 -4.14 14.09
N LEU A 381 -8.57 -2.81 14.25
CA LEU A 381 -9.05 -1.85 13.26
C LEU A 381 -8.13 -1.79 12.05
N ILE A 382 -6.81 -1.75 12.28
CA ILE A 382 -5.81 -1.59 11.23
C ILE A 382 -5.60 -2.90 10.45
N ASN A 383 -5.62 -2.83 9.13
CA ASN A 383 -5.38 -4.02 8.30
C ASN A 383 -3.88 -4.37 8.28
N GLN A 384 -3.49 -5.38 9.04
CA GLN A 384 -2.08 -5.81 9.13
C GLN A 384 -1.61 -6.67 7.94
N ALA A 385 -2.45 -6.91 6.93
CA ALA A 385 -2.10 -7.67 5.74
C ALA A 385 -1.48 -6.78 4.64
N VAL A 386 -2.12 -5.63 4.40
CA VAL A 386 -1.76 -4.65 3.36
C VAL A 386 -2.32 -3.28 3.77
N GLY A 387 -1.83 -2.19 3.16
CA GLY A 387 -2.43 -0.87 3.35
C GLY A 387 -3.91 -0.87 2.98
N ASP A 388 -4.74 -0.28 3.83
CA ASP A 388 -6.21 -0.28 3.71
C ASP A 388 -6.75 1.11 3.96
N ALA A 389 -7.26 1.76 2.92
CA ALA A 389 -7.70 3.15 3.01
C ALA A 389 -8.93 3.32 3.90
N LEU A 390 -9.87 2.35 3.92
CA LEU A 390 -11.07 2.42 4.77
C LEU A 390 -10.69 2.28 6.26
N SER A 391 -9.84 1.31 6.55
CA SER A 391 -9.28 1.08 7.88
C SER A 391 -8.45 2.27 8.37
N GLY A 392 -7.55 2.79 7.52
CA GLY A 392 -6.73 3.95 7.81
C GLY A 392 -7.56 5.22 8.05
N LEU A 393 -8.63 5.43 7.27
CA LEU A 393 -9.56 6.55 7.43
C LEU A 393 -10.20 6.54 8.81
N LEU A 394 -10.77 5.39 9.20
CA LEU A 394 -11.38 5.24 10.52
C LEU A 394 -10.38 5.51 11.65
N LEU A 395 -9.12 5.07 11.49
CA LEU A 395 -8.08 5.31 12.49
C LEU A 395 -7.68 6.79 12.55
N VAL A 396 -7.56 7.49 11.42
CA VAL A 396 -7.32 8.94 11.39
C VAL A 396 -8.45 9.67 12.11
N GLU A 397 -9.70 9.39 11.76
CA GLU A 397 -10.86 10.09 12.33
C GLU A 397 -10.95 9.89 13.85
N VAL A 398 -10.76 8.66 14.34
CA VAL A 398 -10.82 8.41 15.78
C VAL A 398 -9.64 9.01 16.53
N ILE A 399 -8.44 9.06 15.93
CA ILE A 399 -7.29 9.74 16.55
C ILE A 399 -7.52 11.25 16.59
N LEU A 400 -8.00 11.88 15.52
CA LEU A 400 -8.31 13.31 15.52
C LEU A 400 -9.37 13.65 16.57
N GLN A 401 -10.39 12.79 16.73
CA GLN A 401 -11.37 12.92 17.83
C GLN A 401 -10.71 12.73 19.20
N HIS A 402 -9.88 11.71 19.38
CA HIS A 402 -9.13 11.45 20.61
C HIS A 402 -8.19 12.58 20.99
N MET A 403 -7.58 13.26 20.02
CA MET A 403 -6.66 14.39 20.25
C MET A 403 -7.40 15.72 20.40
N GLY A 404 -8.68 15.79 19.99
CA GLY A 404 -9.42 17.04 19.86
C GLY A 404 -8.81 17.96 18.78
N TRP A 405 -8.22 17.38 17.74
CA TRP A 405 -7.51 18.12 16.70
C TRP A 405 -8.39 18.38 15.48
N SER A 406 -8.28 19.59 14.91
CA SER A 406 -8.71 19.85 13.55
C SER A 406 -7.66 19.35 12.54
N VAL A 407 -8.04 19.23 11.27
CA VAL A 407 -7.10 18.87 10.20
C VAL A 407 -5.99 19.92 10.08
N GLN A 408 -6.29 21.21 10.29
CA GLN A 408 -5.30 22.28 10.33
C GLN A 408 -4.32 22.08 11.47
N LYS A 409 -4.81 21.73 12.67
CA LYS A 409 -3.94 21.48 13.82
C LYS A 409 -3.05 20.26 13.60
N TRP A 410 -3.58 19.22 12.97
CA TRP A 410 -2.77 18.07 12.55
C TRP A 410 -1.70 18.48 11.53
N ASN A 411 -2.02 19.32 10.54
CA ASN A 411 -1.03 19.80 9.57
C ASN A 411 0.12 20.58 10.23
N GLU A 412 -0.13 21.27 11.35
CA GLU A 412 0.88 22.00 12.12
C GLU A 412 1.90 21.10 12.84
N LEU A 413 1.71 19.77 12.89
CA LEU A 413 2.62 18.85 13.58
C LEU A 413 4.08 19.01 13.13
N TYR A 414 4.28 19.28 11.84
CA TYR A 414 5.54 19.70 11.25
C TYR A 414 5.27 20.41 9.92
N LYS A 415 6.24 21.14 9.38
CA LYS A 415 6.13 21.73 8.04
C LYS A 415 7.04 20.97 7.08
N ASP A 416 6.45 20.51 5.98
CA ASP A 416 7.19 19.89 4.89
C ASP A 416 8.18 20.90 4.30
N LEU A 417 9.36 20.41 3.92
CA LEU A 417 10.25 21.19 3.07
C LEU A 417 9.64 21.31 1.67
N PRO A 418 9.76 22.47 1.02
CA PRO A 418 9.55 22.56 -0.42
C PRO A 418 10.33 21.47 -1.16
N SER A 419 9.64 20.77 -2.06
CA SER A 419 10.19 19.62 -2.78
C SER A 419 9.70 19.55 -4.22
N ARG A 420 10.48 18.87 -5.07
CA ARG A 420 10.25 18.69 -6.49
C ARG A 420 10.66 17.28 -6.91
N GLN A 421 9.77 16.58 -7.62
CA GLN A 421 10.08 15.30 -8.26
C GLN A 421 10.02 15.47 -9.79
N VAL A 422 11.04 14.99 -10.48
CA VAL A 422 11.16 15.06 -11.94
C VAL A 422 11.41 13.66 -12.51
N LYS A 423 10.83 13.39 -13.68
CA LYS A 423 11.11 12.18 -14.48
C LYS A 423 12.15 12.54 -15.54
N VAL A 424 13.21 11.75 -15.63
CA VAL A 424 14.28 11.91 -16.62
C VAL A 424 14.32 10.67 -17.49
N GLU A 425 14.02 10.85 -18.77
CA GLU A 425 14.19 9.81 -19.79
C GLU A 425 15.68 9.62 -20.08
N VAL A 426 16.10 8.36 -20.08
CA VAL A 426 17.48 7.95 -20.39
C VAL A 426 17.46 6.72 -21.29
N PRO A 427 18.52 6.45 -22.06
CA PRO A 427 18.57 5.29 -22.96
C PRO A 427 18.53 3.92 -22.24
N ASP A 428 19.06 3.85 -21.02
CA ASP A 428 19.09 2.64 -20.21
C ASP A 428 19.02 2.99 -18.72
N ILE A 429 17.87 2.74 -18.09
CA ILE A 429 17.68 2.98 -16.65
C ILE A 429 18.48 2.02 -15.77
N THR A 430 18.89 0.85 -16.28
CA THR A 430 19.63 -0.17 -15.52
C THR A 430 21.07 0.22 -15.26
N ALA A 431 21.57 1.23 -15.98
CA ALA A 431 22.87 1.85 -15.73
C ALA A 431 22.92 2.58 -14.37
N VAL A 432 21.77 2.94 -13.80
CA VAL A 432 21.69 3.50 -12.45
C VAL A 432 21.53 2.38 -11.43
N VAL A 433 22.56 2.21 -10.59
CA VAL A 433 22.52 1.27 -9.45
C VAL A 433 22.61 2.08 -8.18
N THR A 434 21.70 1.87 -7.24
CA THR A 434 21.62 2.60 -5.97
C THR A 434 21.98 1.72 -4.77
N THR A 435 22.15 2.35 -3.61
CA THR A 435 22.24 1.64 -2.32
C THR A 435 20.91 0.98 -1.95
N SER A 436 20.90 0.11 -0.93
CA SER A 436 19.68 -0.56 -0.46
C SER A 436 18.57 0.39 0.03
N LYS A 437 18.95 1.61 0.45
CA LYS A 437 18.01 2.67 0.87
C LYS A 437 17.56 3.57 -0.30
N GLU A 438 18.14 3.39 -1.49
CA GLU A 438 17.90 4.22 -2.68
C GLU A 438 18.22 5.72 -2.49
N THR A 439 19.00 6.07 -1.47
CA THR A 439 19.40 7.47 -1.18
C THR A 439 20.69 7.89 -1.88
N GLU A 440 21.44 6.92 -2.41
CA GLU A 440 22.73 7.17 -3.07
C GLU A 440 22.87 6.29 -4.31
N ALA A 441 23.44 6.87 -5.38
CA ALA A 441 23.77 6.19 -6.63
C ALA A 441 25.20 5.65 -6.59
N LEU A 442 25.35 4.34 -6.66
CA LEU A 442 26.64 3.64 -6.78
C LEU A 442 27.15 3.63 -8.23
N LYS A 443 26.25 3.72 -9.20
CA LYS A 443 26.58 3.80 -10.63
C LYS A 443 25.67 4.82 -11.35
N PRO A 444 26.18 5.51 -12.38
CA PRO A 444 27.56 5.49 -12.87
C PRO A 444 28.54 6.14 -11.88
N LEU A 445 29.82 5.74 -11.91
CA LEU A 445 30.83 6.26 -10.97
C LEU A 445 30.97 7.78 -11.09
N GLY A 446 31.04 8.47 -9.95
CA GLY A 446 31.15 9.93 -9.86
C GLY A 446 29.83 10.70 -9.92
N ILE A 447 28.70 10.06 -10.26
CA ILE A 447 27.41 10.75 -10.28
C ILE A 447 26.97 11.20 -8.89
N GLN A 448 27.18 10.38 -7.86
CA GLN A 448 26.81 10.73 -6.49
C GLN A 448 27.65 11.89 -5.94
N ASP A 449 28.93 11.96 -6.28
CA ASP A 449 29.79 13.07 -5.89
C ASP A 449 29.33 14.38 -6.55
N ALA A 450 28.89 14.31 -7.82
CA ALA A 450 28.32 15.45 -8.52
C ALA A 450 26.99 15.91 -7.88
N ILE A 451 26.10 14.96 -7.53
CA ILE A 451 24.85 15.25 -6.80
C ILE A 451 25.15 15.90 -5.45
N ASN A 452 26.09 15.35 -4.67
CA ASN A 452 26.53 15.91 -3.40
C ASN A 452 27.10 17.33 -3.56
N GLY A 453 27.74 17.62 -4.69
CA GLY A 453 28.22 18.96 -5.05
C GLY A 453 27.08 19.96 -5.30
N GLU A 454 25.99 19.53 -5.93
CA GLU A 454 24.79 20.35 -6.12
C GLU A 454 24.03 20.57 -4.81
N ILE A 455 23.84 19.53 -4.00
CA ILE A 455 23.14 19.60 -2.71
C ILE A 455 23.75 20.68 -1.79
N LYS A 456 25.09 20.76 -1.71
CA LYS A 456 25.80 21.71 -0.84
C LYS A 456 25.53 23.19 -1.15
N LYS A 457 24.95 23.51 -2.31
CA LYS A 457 24.63 24.89 -2.71
C LYS A 457 23.35 25.41 -2.05
N TYR A 458 22.51 24.52 -1.51
CA TYR A 458 21.17 24.86 -1.03
C TYR A 458 21.02 24.57 0.47
N GLN A 459 20.35 25.47 1.19
CA GLN A 459 20.09 25.28 2.61
C GLN A 459 19.06 24.18 2.82
N ARG A 460 19.38 23.21 3.70
CA ARG A 460 18.60 21.97 3.89
C ARG A 460 18.37 21.23 2.56
N GLY A 461 19.30 21.35 1.62
CA GLY A 461 19.25 20.62 0.36
C GLY A 461 19.34 19.11 0.61
N ARG A 462 18.47 18.34 -0.03
CA ARG A 462 18.59 16.89 -0.15
C ARG A 462 18.10 16.48 -1.53
N ASP A 463 18.86 15.61 -2.19
CA ASP A 463 18.51 15.08 -3.50
C ASP A 463 18.97 13.62 -3.63
N PHE A 464 18.21 12.82 -4.36
CA PHE A 464 18.63 11.50 -4.79
C PHE A 464 17.99 11.12 -6.13
N ILE A 465 18.61 10.14 -6.80
CA ILE A 465 18.13 9.57 -8.05
C ILE A 465 17.90 8.06 -7.91
N ARG A 466 16.92 7.53 -8.64
CA ARG A 466 16.72 6.07 -8.76
C ARG A 466 16.01 5.67 -10.06
N PRO A 467 16.25 4.46 -10.57
CA PRO A 467 15.43 3.92 -11.65
C PRO A 467 13.98 3.72 -11.17
N SER A 468 13.01 4.03 -12.03
CA SER A 468 11.61 3.71 -11.80
C SER A 468 11.39 2.21 -12.00
N GLY A 469 10.61 1.59 -11.10
CA GLY A 469 10.27 0.16 -11.20
C GLY A 469 9.05 -0.13 -12.07
N THR A 470 8.42 0.91 -12.62
CA THR A 470 7.14 0.83 -13.34
C THR A 470 7.15 1.59 -14.66
N GLU A 471 8.19 2.36 -14.93
CA GLU A 471 8.31 3.24 -16.10
C GLU A 471 9.78 3.26 -16.53
N ASP A 472 10.08 3.44 -17.82
CA ASP A 472 11.45 3.50 -18.34
C ASP A 472 12.08 4.89 -18.15
N VAL A 473 12.14 5.34 -16.89
CA VAL A 473 12.67 6.66 -16.50
C VAL A 473 13.49 6.57 -15.21
N VAL A 474 14.43 7.50 -15.04
CA VAL A 474 15.07 7.79 -13.76
C VAL A 474 14.27 8.87 -13.05
N ARG A 475 13.94 8.64 -11.77
CA ARG A 475 13.30 9.64 -10.91
C ARG A 475 14.38 10.45 -10.22
N VAL A 476 14.23 11.78 -10.26
CA VAL A 476 15.02 12.74 -9.50
C VAL A 476 14.11 13.35 -8.44
N TYR A 477 14.53 13.33 -7.19
CA TYR A 477 13.83 13.99 -6.10
C TYR A 477 14.74 15.02 -5.47
N ALA A 478 14.25 16.24 -5.27
CA ALA A 478 14.93 17.30 -4.54
C ALA A 478 14.02 17.94 -3.50
N GLU A 479 14.60 18.35 -2.36
CA GLU A 479 13.98 19.23 -1.37
C GLU A 479 15.00 20.27 -0.88
N ALA A 480 14.51 21.44 -0.49
CA ALA A 480 15.32 22.55 0.00
C ALA A 480 14.48 23.48 0.89
N SER A 481 15.09 24.54 1.44
CA SER A 481 14.37 25.49 2.30
C SER A 481 13.33 26.35 1.58
N THR A 482 13.46 26.55 0.26
CA THR A 482 12.53 27.31 -0.59
C THR A 482 12.11 26.50 -1.83
N GLN A 483 10.96 26.84 -2.44
CA GLN A 483 10.49 26.14 -3.64
C GLN A 483 11.42 26.40 -4.82
N GLU A 484 11.91 27.63 -4.95
CA GLU A 484 12.86 28.04 -5.98
C GLU A 484 14.17 27.24 -5.90
N ASP A 485 14.67 27.01 -4.69
CA ASP A 485 15.86 26.19 -4.45
C ASP A 485 15.62 24.71 -4.78
N ALA A 486 14.47 24.17 -4.38
CA ALA A 486 14.10 22.77 -4.66
C ALA A 486 13.96 22.53 -6.17
N ASP A 487 13.31 23.45 -6.88
CA ASP A 487 13.18 23.40 -8.34
C ASP A 487 14.53 23.53 -9.04
N SER A 488 15.40 24.43 -8.55
CA SER A 488 16.75 24.63 -9.08
C SER A 488 17.65 23.41 -8.87
N LEU A 489 17.58 22.79 -7.69
CA LEU A 489 18.31 21.57 -7.36
C LEU A 489 17.85 20.40 -8.23
N ALA A 490 16.53 20.15 -8.33
CA ALA A 490 15.97 19.09 -9.16
C ALA A 490 16.37 19.25 -10.64
N ASN A 491 16.33 20.48 -11.16
CA ASN A 491 16.74 20.77 -12.53
C ASN A 491 18.24 20.52 -12.72
N SER A 492 19.08 20.97 -11.79
CA SER A 492 20.54 20.79 -11.86
C SER A 492 20.91 19.30 -11.85
N VAL A 493 20.31 18.51 -10.96
CA VAL A 493 20.54 17.07 -10.91
C VAL A 493 19.97 16.35 -12.14
N SER A 494 18.82 16.78 -12.66
CA SER A 494 18.27 16.22 -13.91
C SER A 494 19.24 16.39 -15.09
N GLN A 495 19.97 17.52 -15.17
CA GLN A 495 21.01 17.71 -16.18
C GLN A 495 22.23 16.82 -15.94
N LEU A 496 22.60 16.57 -14.68
CA LEU A 496 23.65 15.60 -14.35
C LEU A 496 23.28 14.19 -14.81
N VAL A 497 22.05 13.74 -14.53
CA VAL A 497 21.54 12.43 -14.98
C VAL A 497 21.69 12.30 -16.50
N LYS A 498 21.21 13.29 -17.27
CA LYS A 498 21.34 13.31 -18.74
C LYS A 498 22.79 13.33 -19.22
N ARG A 499 23.68 14.04 -18.53
CA ARG A 499 25.10 14.11 -18.89
C ARG A 499 25.83 12.77 -18.66
N PHE A 500 25.49 12.06 -17.58
CA PHE A 500 26.15 10.81 -17.21
C PHE A 500 25.58 9.60 -17.97
N LEU A 501 24.29 9.60 -18.30
CA LEU A 501 23.59 8.45 -18.89
C LEU A 501 23.24 8.63 -20.38
N GLY A 502 23.37 9.84 -20.91
CA GLY A 502 22.87 10.22 -22.21
C GLY A 502 21.44 10.77 -22.14
N SER A 503 21.00 11.37 -23.24
CA SER A 503 19.60 11.76 -23.44
C SER A 503 19.00 10.83 -24.50
N SER A 504 17.77 10.38 -24.26
CA SER A 504 16.98 9.61 -25.22
C SER A 504 16.64 10.40 -26.46
#